data_AF-A0A9N8DMW6-F1
#
_entry.id   AF-A0A9N8DMW6-F1
#
_cell.length_a   1.000
_cell.length_b   1.000
_cell.length_c   1.000
_cell.angle_alpha   90.00
_cell.angle_beta   90.00
_cell.angle_gamma   90.00
#
_symmetry.space_group_name_H-M   'P 1'
#
loop_
_entity.id
_entity.type
_entity.pdbx_description
1 polymer ?
#
loop_
_entity_poly.entity_id
_entity_poly.type
_entity_poly.pdbx_seq_one_letter_code
_entity_poly.pdbx_strand_id
1 'polypeptide(L)'
;MTSLVALDLDSLSLTGAIPREIGWLSNLEGLGLNNNALSSSLPTELGLLTKLYWSFNLYRNALTGSIPSHFGQFTNLQSFKVHDNFLSGSLPSEIGLLATLEYLDVGSNQLSGSLPSHLGLLTGLKWLECADNSLSSAIPSEIAGLTSLERLDLASNQLRDALPSTLGLLAKLEWMDLSSNVLSSVLPGELGMLDSLKELFLDSNQFTGSVPFDWSGMTALRVLGLSDLPLLSGSLPVELGWMASMYNLSWLNMSATSNLHGVLPEDLCHLANNEACNYTLSGSPFENPKDCVLEFDCTESLCGCDCNCTAVV
;
A
#
# COMPACT_ATOMS: atom_id res chain seq x y z
N MET A 1 -39.20 18.26 5.08
CA MET A 1 -38.31 17.11 4.82
C MET A 1 -37.14 17.03 5.80
N THR A 2 -37.19 17.67 6.97
CA THR A 2 -36.09 17.60 7.96
C THR A 2 -36.12 16.32 8.81
N SER A 3 -37.08 15.41 8.62
CA SER A 3 -37.18 14.15 9.36
C SER A 3 -36.45 12.98 8.70
N LEU A 4 -35.82 13.20 7.54
CA LEU A 4 -35.15 12.13 6.81
C LEU A 4 -33.85 11.74 7.54
N VAL A 5 -33.71 10.46 7.83
CA VAL A 5 -32.57 9.89 8.59
C VAL A 5 -31.62 9.13 7.67
N ALA A 6 -32.13 8.49 6.62
CA ALA A 6 -31.29 7.82 5.62
C ALA A 6 -31.79 8.15 4.22
N LEU A 7 -30.84 8.36 3.31
CA LEU A 7 -31.08 8.56 1.89
C LEU A 7 -30.13 7.64 1.13
N ASP A 8 -30.70 6.60 0.51
CA ASP A 8 -29.95 5.67 -0.33
C ASP A 8 -30.40 5.87 -1.78
N LEU A 9 -29.47 6.34 -2.59
CA LEU A 9 -29.62 6.59 -4.02
C LEU A 9 -28.52 5.87 -4.83
N ASP A 10 -28.00 4.77 -4.29
CA ASP A 10 -26.93 4.00 -4.91
C ASP A 10 -27.37 3.33 -6.21
N SER A 11 -26.49 3.28 -7.21
CA SER A 11 -26.71 2.49 -8.43
C SER A 11 -27.96 2.88 -9.24
N LEU A 12 -28.38 4.16 -9.19
CA LEU A 12 -29.60 4.65 -9.84
C LEU A 12 -29.35 5.35 -11.17
N SER A 13 -28.11 5.33 -11.68
CA SER A 13 -27.71 6.06 -12.90
C SER A 13 -28.01 7.57 -12.82
N LEU A 14 -27.96 8.15 -11.62
CA LEU A 14 -28.17 9.57 -11.42
C LEU A 14 -27.07 10.38 -12.12
N THR A 15 -27.44 11.54 -12.65
CA THR A 15 -26.53 12.43 -13.38
C THR A 15 -26.59 13.85 -12.81
N GLY A 16 -25.62 14.67 -13.20
CA GLY A 16 -25.56 16.08 -12.78
C GLY A 16 -24.88 16.25 -11.42
N ALA A 17 -24.92 17.48 -10.91
CA ALA A 17 -24.25 17.83 -9.66
C ALA A 17 -25.06 17.43 -8.42
N ILE A 18 -24.36 17.13 -7.33
CA ILE A 18 -24.98 17.05 -5.99
C ILE A 18 -25.44 18.46 -5.61
N PRO A 19 -26.75 18.69 -5.37
CA PRO A 19 -27.25 20.01 -5.03
C PRO A 19 -26.79 20.42 -3.63
N ARG A 20 -26.40 21.69 -3.45
CA ARG A 20 -26.02 22.24 -2.13
C ARG A 20 -27.12 22.11 -1.09
N GLU A 21 -28.38 22.07 -1.53
CA GLU A 21 -29.56 21.92 -0.71
C GLU A 21 -29.60 20.58 0.04
N ILE A 22 -28.75 19.60 -0.34
CA ILE A 22 -28.55 18.36 0.44
C ILE A 22 -28.15 18.66 1.89
N GLY A 23 -27.43 19.75 2.14
CA GLY A 23 -27.02 20.18 3.48
C GLY A 23 -28.19 20.59 4.39
N TRP A 24 -29.40 20.77 3.84
CA TRP A 24 -30.61 21.03 4.64
C TRP A 24 -31.15 19.76 5.33
N LEU A 25 -30.68 18.58 4.94
CA LEU A 25 -31.04 17.30 5.55
C LEU A 25 -30.20 17.03 6.81
N SER A 26 -30.14 17.98 7.74
CA SER A 26 -29.24 17.93 8.92
C SER A 26 -29.52 16.80 9.92
N ASN A 27 -30.60 16.04 9.72
CA ASN A 27 -30.90 14.83 10.51
C ASN A 27 -30.42 13.54 9.83
N LEU A 28 -29.74 13.64 8.70
CA LEU A 28 -29.27 12.48 7.94
C LEU A 28 -28.11 11.80 8.67
N GLU A 29 -28.28 10.51 8.88
CA GLU A 29 -27.36 9.58 9.53
C GLU A 29 -26.67 8.64 8.51
N GLY A 30 -27.28 8.46 7.33
CA GLY A 30 -26.69 7.73 6.21
C GLY A 30 -27.00 8.38 4.85
N LEU A 31 -25.96 8.50 4.01
CA LEU A 31 -26.05 9.01 2.64
C LEU A 31 -25.34 8.05 1.67
N GLY A 32 -26.13 7.36 0.84
CA GLY A 32 -25.67 6.54 -0.27
C GLY A 32 -25.85 7.27 -1.60
N LEU A 33 -24.76 7.53 -2.31
CA LEU A 33 -24.75 8.13 -3.64
C LEU A 33 -23.78 7.43 -4.59
N ASN A 34 -23.27 6.24 -4.23
CA ASN A 34 -22.23 5.55 -4.99
C ASN A 34 -22.74 4.85 -6.24
N ASN A 35 -21.83 4.54 -7.17
CA ASN A 35 -22.15 3.86 -8.43
C ASN A 35 -23.20 4.62 -9.27
N ASN A 36 -23.03 5.94 -9.43
CA ASN A 36 -23.86 6.78 -10.28
C ASN A 36 -22.99 7.48 -11.35
N ALA A 37 -23.57 8.43 -12.07
CA ALA A 37 -22.87 9.33 -12.99
C ALA A 37 -22.95 10.79 -12.49
N LEU A 38 -22.93 10.98 -11.17
CA LEU A 38 -22.88 12.31 -10.55
C LEU A 38 -21.57 12.99 -10.94
N SER A 39 -21.63 14.29 -11.21
CA SER A 39 -20.50 15.07 -11.70
C SER A 39 -20.36 16.38 -10.93
N SER A 40 -19.43 17.24 -11.37
CA SER A 40 -19.12 18.52 -10.73
C SER A 40 -18.43 18.34 -9.36
N SER A 41 -18.07 19.48 -8.75
CA SER A 41 -17.45 19.54 -7.44
C SER A 41 -18.40 19.18 -6.30
N LEU A 42 -17.83 18.59 -5.24
CA LEU A 42 -18.50 18.37 -3.96
C LEU A 42 -18.93 19.72 -3.33
N PRO A 43 -20.22 19.94 -3.05
CA PRO A 43 -20.66 21.15 -2.35
C PRO A 43 -20.16 21.15 -0.90
N THR A 44 -19.70 22.30 -0.40
CA THR A 44 -19.22 22.43 1.00
C THR A 44 -20.34 22.20 2.01
N GLU A 45 -21.60 22.43 1.61
CA GLU A 45 -22.79 22.22 2.41
C GLU A 45 -23.01 20.75 2.81
N LEU A 46 -22.40 19.78 2.13
CA LEU A 46 -22.38 18.39 2.62
C LEU A 46 -21.76 18.29 4.02
N GLY A 47 -20.82 19.17 4.37
CA GLY A 47 -20.22 19.25 5.72
C GLY A 47 -21.22 19.60 6.83
N LEU A 48 -22.44 20.03 6.50
CA LEU A 48 -23.52 20.28 7.48
C LEU A 48 -24.20 18.98 7.95
N LEU A 49 -23.95 17.84 7.29
CA LEU A 49 -24.52 16.54 7.63
C LEU A 49 -23.75 15.87 8.80
N THR A 50 -23.66 16.57 9.93
CA THR A 50 -22.83 16.18 11.09
C THR A 50 -23.32 14.94 11.86
N LYS A 51 -24.52 14.44 11.53
CA LYS A 51 -25.08 13.21 12.11
C LYS A 51 -24.72 11.95 11.34
N LEU A 52 -24.04 12.06 10.19
CA LEU A 52 -23.51 10.91 9.49
C LEU A 52 -22.55 10.15 10.42
N TYR A 53 -22.89 8.89 10.70
CA TYR A 53 -22.09 8.06 11.60
C TYR A 53 -21.58 6.78 10.93
N TRP A 54 -22.36 6.21 10.01
CA TRP A 54 -21.98 4.93 9.40
C TRP A 54 -21.01 5.13 8.23
N SER A 55 -21.50 5.65 7.10
CA SER A 55 -20.71 5.74 5.88
C SER A 55 -21.09 6.95 5.05
N PHE A 56 -20.08 7.58 4.48
CA PHE A 56 -20.19 8.62 3.47
C PHE A 56 -19.63 8.03 2.16
N ASN A 57 -20.54 7.52 1.32
CA ASN A 57 -20.20 6.75 0.12
C ASN A 57 -20.53 7.52 -1.15
N LEU A 58 -19.48 8.00 -1.84
CA LEU A 58 -19.57 8.71 -3.12
C LEU A 58 -18.73 8.06 -4.21
N TYR A 59 -18.20 6.87 -3.95
CA TYR A 59 -17.32 6.17 -4.88
C TYR A 59 -18.00 5.82 -6.21
N ARG A 60 -17.20 5.64 -7.27
CA ARG A 60 -17.65 5.34 -8.64
C ARG A 60 -18.69 6.34 -9.15
N ASN A 61 -18.22 7.58 -9.30
CA ASN A 61 -18.94 8.68 -9.92
C ASN A 61 -17.97 9.45 -10.85
N ALA A 62 -18.37 10.63 -11.34
CA ALA A 62 -17.54 11.54 -12.10
C ALA A 62 -17.31 12.87 -11.36
N LEU A 63 -17.20 12.83 -10.03
CA LEU A 63 -17.02 14.01 -9.19
C LEU A 63 -15.64 14.62 -9.42
N THR A 64 -15.56 15.96 -9.45
CA THR A 64 -14.33 16.71 -9.75
C THR A 64 -13.98 17.69 -8.62
N GLY A 65 -12.89 18.43 -8.77
CA GLY A 65 -12.48 19.45 -7.79
C GLY A 65 -11.98 18.83 -6.48
N SER A 66 -11.77 19.66 -5.45
CA SER A 66 -11.16 19.23 -4.20
C SER A 66 -12.14 18.66 -3.18
N ILE A 67 -11.66 17.75 -2.34
CA ILE A 67 -12.36 17.35 -1.11
C ILE A 67 -12.45 18.58 -0.18
N PRO A 68 -13.67 19.05 0.18
CA PRO A 68 -13.81 20.21 1.04
C PRO A 68 -13.27 19.97 2.46
N SER A 69 -12.51 20.91 3.00
CA SER A 69 -12.07 20.88 4.42
C SER A 69 -13.23 20.85 5.42
N HIS A 70 -14.40 21.33 5.01
CA HIS A 70 -15.64 21.30 5.78
C HIS A 70 -16.08 19.88 6.16
N PHE A 71 -15.57 18.85 5.48
CA PHE A 71 -15.86 17.45 5.79
C PHE A 71 -15.21 16.99 7.10
N GLY A 72 -14.25 17.74 7.67
CA GLY A 72 -13.77 17.52 9.04
C GLY A 72 -14.84 17.68 10.12
N GLN A 73 -16.05 18.12 9.77
CA GLN A 73 -17.20 18.19 10.68
C GLN A 73 -17.94 16.85 10.87
N PHE A 74 -17.60 15.80 10.10
CA PHE A 74 -18.21 14.48 10.21
C PHE A 74 -17.68 13.66 11.40
N THR A 75 -17.64 14.23 12.60
CA THR A 75 -16.92 13.68 13.75
C THR A 75 -17.39 12.31 14.24
N ASN A 76 -18.57 11.86 13.80
CA ASN A 76 -19.12 10.53 14.12
C ASN A 76 -18.87 9.48 13.02
N LEU A 77 -18.29 9.87 11.88
CA LEU A 77 -18.19 9.04 10.68
C LEU A 77 -17.15 7.93 10.82
N GLN A 78 -17.59 6.69 10.57
CA GLN A 78 -16.71 5.51 10.60
C GLN A 78 -16.10 5.16 9.24
N SER A 79 -16.75 5.50 8.13
CA SER A 79 -16.29 5.14 6.78
C SER A 79 -16.44 6.31 5.81
N PHE A 80 -15.33 6.72 5.19
CA PHE A 80 -15.27 7.78 4.19
C PHE A 80 -14.75 7.19 2.88
N LYS A 81 -15.63 7.05 1.87
CA LYS A 81 -15.29 6.39 0.59
C LYS A 81 -15.66 7.27 -0.59
N VAL A 82 -14.64 7.78 -1.28
CA VAL A 82 -14.79 8.65 -2.46
C VAL A 82 -13.93 8.18 -3.65
N HIS A 83 -13.42 6.94 -3.59
CA HIS A 83 -12.60 6.35 -4.65
C HIS A 83 -13.30 6.26 -6.00
N ASP A 84 -12.53 6.01 -7.07
CA ASP A 84 -13.04 5.93 -8.45
C ASP A 84 -13.81 7.20 -8.86
N ASN A 85 -13.15 8.36 -8.78
CA ASN A 85 -13.67 9.66 -9.17
C ASN A 85 -12.57 10.48 -9.87
N PHE A 86 -12.82 11.78 -10.12
CA PHE A 86 -11.85 12.72 -10.67
C PHE A 86 -11.52 13.85 -9.68
N LEU A 87 -11.54 13.55 -8.37
CA LEU A 87 -11.23 14.52 -7.32
C LEU A 87 -9.76 14.91 -7.39
N SER A 88 -9.46 16.18 -7.18
CA SER A 88 -8.13 16.76 -7.34
C SER A 88 -7.72 17.67 -6.18
N GLY A 89 -6.53 18.25 -6.23
CA GLY A 89 -5.97 19.01 -5.09
C GLY A 89 -5.50 18.10 -3.96
N SER A 90 -5.25 18.67 -2.78
CA SER A 90 -4.71 17.93 -1.63
C SER A 90 -5.79 17.30 -0.76
N LEU A 91 -5.47 16.18 -0.11
CA LEU A 91 -6.27 15.65 0.99
C LEU A 91 -6.24 16.66 2.15
N PRO A 92 -7.38 17.23 2.58
CA PRO A 92 -7.41 18.26 3.63
C PRO A 92 -6.93 17.71 4.98
N SER A 93 -6.18 18.52 5.73
CA SER A 93 -5.70 18.16 7.08
C SER A 93 -6.83 17.90 8.07
N GLU A 94 -8.00 18.50 7.83
CA GLU A 94 -9.21 18.35 8.64
C GLU A 94 -9.74 16.92 8.65
N ILE A 95 -9.29 16.04 7.75
CA ILE A 95 -9.58 14.61 7.84
C ILE A 95 -9.10 14.02 9.17
N GLY A 96 -8.04 14.57 9.76
CA GLY A 96 -7.52 14.19 11.07
C GLY A 96 -8.47 14.52 12.24
N LEU A 97 -9.55 15.27 12.01
CA LEU A 97 -10.59 15.56 13.01
C LEU A 97 -11.62 14.43 13.13
N LEU A 98 -11.65 13.49 12.19
CA LEU A 98 -12.62 12.39 12.14
C LEU A 98 -12.21 11.27 13.10
N ALA A 99 -12.19 11.55 14.40
CA ALA A 99 -11.63 10.65 15.43
C ALA A 99 -12.28 9.25 15.51
N THR A 100 -13.45 9.06 14.90
CA THR A 100 -14.19 7.79 14.84
C THR A 100 -13.97 7.01 13.54
N LEU A 101 -13.18 7.56 12.61
CA LEU A 101 -12.96 6.98 11.28
C LEU A 101 -12.17 5.68 11.38
N GLU A 102 -12.73 4.61 10.81
CA GLU A 102 -12.12 3.29 10.70
C GLU A 102 -11.65 2.99 9.27
N TYR A 103 -12.32 3.55 8.26
CA TYR A 103 -12.02 3.31 6.85
C TYR A 103 -11.94 4.63 6.08
N LEU A 104 -10.78 4.91 5.48
CA LEU A 104 -10.57 6.03 4.58
C LEU A 104 -10.14 5.50 3.22
N ASP A 105 -10.98 5.70 2.21
CA ASP A 105 -10.69 5.30 0.84
C ASP A 105 -10.89 6.47 -0.13
N VAL A 106 -9.77 6.97 -0.64
CA VAL A 106 -9.67 8.06 -1.61
C VAL A 106 -8.92 7.62 -2.87
N GLY A 107 -8.77 6.31 -3.09
CA GLY A 107 -8.02 5.74 -4.20
C GLY A 107 -8.58 6.10 -5.57
N SER A 108 -7.79 5.90 -6.63
CA SER A 108 -8.20 6.09 -8.03
C SER A 108 -8.85 7.46 -8.28
N ASN A 109 -8.10 8.51 -7.98
CA ASN A 109 -8.47 9.92 -8.14
C ASN A 109 -7.29 10.71 -8.73
N GLN A 110 -7.32 12.05 -8.66
CA GLN A 110 -6.27 12.96 -9.09
C GLN A 110 -5.71 13.78 -7.91
N LEU A 111 -5.76 13.23 -6.69
CA LEU A 111 -5.27 13.90 -5.50
C LEU A 111 -3.75 14.11 -5.59
N SER A 112 -3.26 15.21 -5.05
CA SER A 112 -1.87 15.63 -5.17
C SER A 112 -1.35 16.27 -3.88
N GLY A 113 -0.05 16.59 -3.85
CA GLY A 113 0.59 17.16 -2.66
C GLY A 113 1.01 16.08 -1.67
N SER A 114 0.91 16.36 -0.38
CA SER A 114 1.34 15.47 0.70
C SER A 114 0.18 14.76 1.38
N LEU A 115 0.43 13.55 1.90
CA LEU A 115 -0.39 13.00 2.99
C LEU A 115 -0.30 13.96 4.19
N PRO A 116 -1.41 14.50 4.71
CA PRO A 116 -1.36 15.41 5.84
C PRO A 116 -0.92 14.67 7.10
N SER A 117 0.04 15.23 7.85
CA SER A 117 0.53 14.64 9.11
C SER A 117 -0.58 14.42 10.15
N HIS A 118 -1.67 15.18 10.05
CA HIS A 118 -2.85 15.05 10.90
C HIS A 118 -3.57 13.70 10.75
N LEU A 119 -3.31 12.92 9.69
CA LEU A 119 -3.76 11.52 9.61
C LEU A 119 -3.32 10.73 10.83
N GLY A 120 -2.12 10.99 11.38
CA GLY A 120 -1.62 10.34 12.59
C GLY A 120 -2.50 10.48 13.84
N LEU A 121 -3.49 11.39 13.82
CA LEU A 121 -4.46 11.53 14.91
C LEU A 121 -5.55 10.45 14.89
N LEU A 122 -5.74 9.77 13.76
CA LEU A 122 -6.78 8.77 13.53
C LEU A 122 -6.39 7.40 14.11
N THR A 123 -6.22 7.33 15.43
CA THR A 123 -5.76 6.12 16.14
C THR A 123 -6.67 4.90 15.98
N GLY A 124 -7.93 5.10 15.59
CA GLY A 124 -8.91 4.06 15.28
C GLY A 124 -8.97 3.62 13.81
N LEU A 125 -8.21 4.27 12.92
CA LEU A 125 -8.21 3.94 11.50
C LEU A 125 -7.62 2.55 11.28
N LYS A 126 -8.35 1.72 10.52
CA LYS A 126 -7.96 0.36 10.17
C LYS A 126 -7.44 0.30 8.74
N TRP A 127 -8.13 0.93 7.79
CA TRP A 127 -7.73 0.94 6.38
C TRP A 127 -7.51 2.36 5.89
N LEU A 128 -6.34 2.57 5.27
CA LEU A 128 -5.97 3.80 4.58
C LEU A 128 -5.64 3.45 3.13
N GLU A 129 -6.58 3.71 2.22
CA GLU A 129 -6.43 3.46 0.78
C GLU A 129 -6.32 4.80 0.04
N CYS A 130 -5.14 5.07 -0.52
CA CYS A 130 -4.82 6.26 -1.30
C CYS A 130 -4.19 5.91 -2.66
N ALA A 131 -4.27 4.65 -3.08
CA ALA A 131 -3.69 4.15 -4.31
C ALA A 131 -4.13 4.95 -5.55
N ASP A 132 -3.34 4.91 -6.63
CA ASP A 132 -3.69 5.49 -7.93
C ASP A 132 -4.08 6.98 -7.84
N ASN A 133 -3.13 7.80 -7.37
CA ASN A 133 -3.27 9.25 -7.25
C ASN A 133 -1.97 9.93 -7.73
N SER A 134 -1.77 11.21 -7.41
CA SER A 134 -0.57 12.00 -7.71
C SER A 134 0.06 12.61 -6.44
N LEU A 135 -0.01 11.88 -5.32
CA LEU A 135 0.65 12.27 -4.07
C LEU A 135 2.17 12.24 -4.28
N SER A 136 2.88 13.33 -3.95
CA SER A 136 4.24 13.58 -4.43
C SER A 136 5.24 14.03 -3.36
N SER A 137 4.90 13.89 -2.09
CA SER A 137 5.77 14.23 -0.96
C SER A 137 6.17 12.99 -0.17
N ALA A 138 7.08 13.16 0.80
CA ALA A 138 7.44 12.10 1.72
C ALA A 138 6.22 11.60 2.53
N ILE A 139 6.25 10.32 2.90
CA ILE A 139 5.30 9.76 3.87
C ILE A 139 5.61 10.38 5.24
N PRO A 140 4.66 11.06 5.90
CA PRO A 140 4.91 11.72 7.19
C PRO A 140 5.15 10.67 8.29
N SER A 141 6.12 10.94 9.18
CA SER A 141 6.45 10.06 10.30
C SER A 141 5.28 9.83 11.26
N GLU A 142 4.34 10.78 11.30
CA GLU A 142 3.10 10.77 12.07
C GLU A 142 2.15 9.65 11.63
N ILE A 143 2.36 9.01 10.48
CA ILE A 143 1.61 7.80 10.09
C ILE A 143 1.69 6.70 11.15
N ALA A 144 2.75 6.68 11.97
CA ALA A 144 2.90 5.79 13.12
C ALA A 144 1.86 6.00 14.23
N GLY A 145 1.12 7.12 14.21
CA GLY A 145 -0.02 7.35 15.11
C GLY A 145 -1.25 6.51 14.76
N LEU A 146 -1.31 5.91 13.58
CA LEU A 146 -2.38 5.01 13.13
C LEU A 146 -2.27 3.62 13.79
N THR A 147 -2.26 3.57 15.13
CA THR A 147 -1.97 2.35 15.91
C THR A 147 -2.97 1.19 15.72
N SER A 148 -4.10 1.43 15.08
CA SER A 148 -5.07 0.39 14.70
C SER A 148 -5.00 -0.05 13.23
N LEU A 149 -4.04 0.48 12.46
CA LEU A 149 -3.97 0.24 11.03
C LEU A 149 -3.65 -1.22 10.73
N GLU A 150 -4.49 -1.81 9.88
CA GLU A 150 -4.41 -3.20 9.40
C GLU A 150 -4.03 -3.23 7.92
N ARG A 151 -4.43 -2.20 7.14
CA ARG A 151 -4.17 -2.10 5.71
C ARG A 151 -3.72 -0.69 5.33
N LEU A 152 -2.60 -0.61 4.63
CA LEU A 152 -2.04 0.63 4.08
C LEU A 152 -1.79 0.45 2.58
N ASP A 153 -2.54 1.18 1.76
CA ASP A 153 -2.34 1.21 0.31
C ASP A 153 -1.99 2.61 -0.17
N LEU A 154 -0.73 2.79 -0.56
CA LEU A 154 -0.21 4.03 -1.16
C LEU A 154 0.36 3.78 -2.56
N ALA A 155 0.00 2.65 -3.19
CA ALA A 155 0.54 2.26 -4.48
C ALA A 155 0.26 3.29 -5.59
N SER A 156 1.04 3.26 -6.66
CA SER A 156 0.79 4.06 -7.87
C SER A 156 0.62 5.56 -7.58
N ASN A 157 1.62 6.14 -6.93
CA ASN A 157 1.70 7.56 -6.62
C ASN A 157 3.08 8.11 -7.05
N GLN A 158 3.44 9.30 -6.59
CA GLN A 158 4.76 9.92 -6.80
C GLN A 158 5.46 10.16 -5.45
N LEU A 159 5.13 9.36 -4.42
CA LEU A 159 5.73 9.48 -3.09
C LEU A 159 7.24 9.28 -3.19
N ARG A 160 7.99 10.07 -2.44
CA ARG A 160 9.44 10.20 -2.57
C ARG A 160 10.13 10.21 -1.21
N ASP A 161 11.45 10.35 -1.25
CA ASP A 161 12.34 10.32 -0.09
C ASP A 161 12.34 8.94 0.60
N ALA A 162 12.91 8.85 1.80
CA ALA A 162 13.05 7.59 2.53
C ALA A 162 11.73 7.13 3.17
N LEU A 163 11.53 5.82 3.27
CA LEU A 163 10.49 5.28 4.15
C LEU A 163 10.76 5.70 5.61
N PRO A 164 9.77 6.23 6.33
CA PRO A 164 9.94 6.53 7.74
C PRO A 164 10.07 5.23 8.54
N SER A 165 11.14 5.09 9.33
CA SER A 165 11.35 3.93 10.21
C SER A 165 10.24 3.76 11.25
N THR A 166 9.49 4.83 11.54
CA THR A 166 8.34 4.80 12.44
C THR A 166 7.19 3.92 11.93
N LEU A 167 7.17 3.54 10.64
CA LEU A 167 6.23 2.52 10.13
C LEU A 167 6.34 1.19 10.89
N GLY A 168 7.53 0.84 11.40
CA GLY A 168 7.75 -0.35 12.23
C GLY A 168 6.96 -0.37 13.55
N LEU A 169 6.32 0.75 13.94
CA LEU A 169 5.48 0.84 15.14
C LEU A 169 4.02 0.37 14.91
N LEU A 170 3.62 0.12 13.66
CA LEU A 170 2.26 -0.27 13.31
C LEU A 170 2.01 -1.77 13.55
N ALA A 171 2.02 -2.20 14.80
CA ALA A 171 1.99 -3.62 15.20
C ALA A 171 0.77 -4.43 14.72
N LYS A 172 -0.31 -3.79 14.24
CA LYS A 172 -1.49 -4.48 13.68
C LYS A 172 -1.50 -4.56 12.15
N LEU A 173 -0.51 -3.96 11.50
CA LEU A 173 -0.49 -3.85 10.05
C LEU A 173 -0.29 -5.24 9.44
N GLU A 174 -1.23 -5.66 8.60
CA GLU A 174 -1.23 -6.98 7.96
C GLU A 174 -0.89 -6.88 6.47
N TRP A 175 -1.21 -5.76 5.84
CA TRP A 175 -1.05 -5.55 4.41
C TRP A 175 -0.52 -4.15 4.13
N MET A 176 0.60 -4.07 3.41
CA MET A 176 1.22 -2.81 3.02
C MET A 176 1.62 -2.85 1.55
N ASP A 177 1.08 -1.93 0.76
CA ASP A 177 1.49 -1.71 -0.62
C ASP A 177 1.96 -0.28 -0.82
N LEU A 178 3.24 -0.15 -1.17
CA LEU A 178 3.92 1.10 -1.50
C LEU A 178 4.50 1.06 -2.91
N SER A 179 4.08 0.08 -3.72
CA SER A 179 4.62 -0.16 -5.05
C SER A 179 4.35 1.01 -6.01
N SER A 180 5.12 1.09 -7.10
CA SER A 180 4.94 2.09 -8.15
C SER A 180 4.97 3.53 -7.61
N ASN A 181 6.06 3.86 -6.93
CA ASN A 181 6.34 5.20 -6.41
C ASN A 181 7.77 5.62 -6.78
N VAL A 182 8.26 6.72 -6.21
CA VAL A 182 9.67 7.16 -6.32
C VAL A 182 10.33 7.21 -4.94
N LEU A 183 9.93 6.29 -4.05
CA LEU A 183 10.54 6.11 -2.74
C LEU A 183 11.98 5.65 -2.91
N SER A 184 12.88 6.14 -2.07
CA SER A 184 14.32 5.97 -2.23
C SER A 184 15.00 5.71 -0.90
N SER A 185 16.34 5.78 -0.88
CA SER A 185 17.16 5.47 0.30
C SER A 185 17.12 3.98 0.68
N VAL A 186 17.79 3.64 1.76
CA VAL A 186 17.84 2.28 2.30
C VAL A 186 16.50 1.88 2.92
N LEU A 187 16.18 0.60 2.80
CA LEU A 187 15.04 -0.01 3.49
C LEU A 187 15.28 0.01 5.02
N PRO A 188 14.33 0.51 5.84
CA PRO A 188 14.50 0.54 7.29
C PRO A 188 14.41 -0.86 7.90
N GLY A 189 15.38 -1.19 8.76
CA GLY A 189 15.38 -2.45 9.51
C GLY A 189 14.21 -2.55 10.49
N GLU A 190 13.70 -1.40 10.96
CA GLU A 190 12.58 -1.31 11.90
C GLU A 190 11.27 -1.92 11.36
N LEU A 191 11.11 -2.07 10.03
CA LEU A 191 9.97 -2.83 9.48
C LEU A 191 9.97 -4.29 9.94
N GLY A 192 11.14 -4.83 10.34
CA GLY A 192 11.27 -6.12 11.01
C GLY A 192 10.43 -6.27 12.28
N MET A 193 9.99 -5.16 12.88
CA MET A 193 9.11 -5.15 14.06
C MET A 193 7.64 -5.41 13.74
N LEU A 194 7.26 -5.44 12.45
CA LEU A 194 5.88 -5.68 12.01
C LEU A 194 5.55 -7.18 12.05
N ASP A 195 5.35 -7.70 13.25
CA ASP A 195 5.09 -9.11 13.52
C ASP A 195 3.80 -9.65 12.88
N SER A 196 2.82 -8.77 12.63
CA SER A 196 1.53 -9.09 12.03
C SER A 196 1.48 -8.96 10.51
N LEU A 197 2.55 -8.42 9.88
CA LEU A 197 2.56 -8.14 8.44
C LEU A 197 2.61 -9.44 7.63
N LYS A 198 1.63 -9.61 6.74
CA LYS A 198 1.46 -10.79 5.88
C LYS A 198 1.88 -10.50 4.45
N GLU A 199 1.62 -9.29 3.97
CA GLU A 199 1.90 -8.92 2.58
C GLU A 199 2.57 -7.55 2.53
N LEU A 200 3.71 -7.51 1.85
CA LEU A 200 4.52 -6.31 1.64
C LEU A 200 4.87 -6.19 0.16
N PHE A 201 4.42 -5.10 -0.47
CA PHE A 201 4.74 -4.78 -1.86
C PHE A 201 5.53 -3.46 -1.91
N LEU A 202 6.74 -3.54 -2.45
CA LEU A 202 7.66 -2.41 -2.59
C LEU A 202 8.09 -2.20 -4.03
N ASP A 203 7.51 -2.96 -4.96
CA ASP A 203 7.88 -3.05 -6.36
C ASP A 203 7.94 -1.68 -7.05
N SER A 204 8.78 -1.54 -8.07
CA SER A 204 8.89 -0.31 -8.87
C SER A 204 9.11 0.95 -8.01
N ASN A 205 10.23 0.97 -7.29
CA ASN A 205 10.71 2.09 -6.48
C ASN A 205 12.23 2.30 -6.68
N GLN A 206 12.82 3.28 -5.99
CA GLN A 206 14.24 3.65 -6.10
C GLN A 206 15.03 3.32 -4.82
N PHE A 207 14.64 2.28 -4.09
CA PHE A 207 15.33 1.84 -2.88
C PHE A 207 16.78 1.43 -3.18
N THR A 208 17.70 1.82 -2.30
CA THR A 208 19.13 1.51 -2.39
C THR A 208 19.56 0.58 -1.25
N GLY A 209 20.82 0.16 -1.24
CA GLY A 209 21.36 -0.70 -0.18
C GLY A 209 20.93 -2.15 -0.35
N SER A 210 20.63 -2.85 0.73
CA SER A 210 20.26 -4.27 0.73
C SER A 210 18.97 -4.51 1.50
N VAL A 211 18.37 -5.69 1.32
CA VAL A 211 17.26 -6.14 2.17
C VAL A 211 17.78 -6.29 3.62
N PRO A 212 17.17 -5.64 4.62
CA PRO A 212 17.67 -5.70 6.00
C PRO A 212 17.55 -7.09 6.61
N PHE A 213 18.56 -7.50 7.38
CA PHE A 213 18.52 -8.74 8.17
C PHE A 213 17.38 -8.74 9.21
N ASP A 214 17.06 -7.57 9.78
CA ASP A 214 16.02 -7.40 10.80
C ASP A 214 14.63 -7.80 10.30
N TRP A 215 14.42 -7.85 8.97
CA TRP A 215 13.16 -8.30 8.37
C TRP A 215 12.81 -9.76 8.69
N SER A 216 13.78 -10.54 9.17
CA SER A 216 13.55 -11.85 9.79
C SER A 216 12.55 -11.82 10.97
N GLY A 217 12.32 -10.66 11.58
CA GLY A 217 11.31 -10.44 12.61
C GLY A 217 9.87 -10.43 12.10
N MET A 218 9.62 -10.25 10.80
CA MET A 218 8.28 -10.29 10.20
C MET A 218 7.76 -11.73 10.05
N THR A 219 7.59 -12.42 11.17
CA THR A 219 7.28 -13.86 11.22
C THR A 219 5.92 -14.27 10.65
N ALA A 220 5.03 -13.32 10.35
CA ALA A 220 3.76 -13.57 9.67
C ALA A 220 3.82 -13.40 8.15
N LEU A 221 4.96 -12.94 7.59
CA LEU A 221 5.07 -12.54 6.19
C LEU A 221 4.91 -13.73 5.24
N ARG A 222 4.02 -13.56 4.26
CA ARG A 222 3.65 -14.57 3.27
C ARG A 222 3.99 -14.17 1.85
N VAL A 223 3.95 -12.86 1.58
CA VAL A 223 4.10 -12.27 0.25
C VAL A 223 5.06 -11.10 0.36
N LEU A 224 6.15 -11.16 -0.41
CA LEU A 224 7.14 -10.10 -0.49
C LEU A 224 7.42 -9.71 -1.95
N GLY A 225 7.01 -8.49 -2.33
CA GLY A 225 7.26 -7.88 -3.63
C GLY A 225 8.44 -6.92 -3.59
N LEU A 226 9.49 -7.25 -4.34
CA LEU A 226 10.75 -6.51 -4.49
C LEU A 226 11.16 -6.41 -5.96
N SER A 227 10.21 -6.48 -6.88
CA SER A 227 10.48 -6.41 -8.31
C SER A 227 10.75 -4.97 -8.78
N ASP A 228 11.50 -4.83 -9.87
CA ASP A 228 11.81 -3.55 -10.49
C ASP A 228 12.41 -2.52 -9.51
N LEU A 229 13.40 -2.97 -8.72
CA LEU A 229 14.17 -2.13 -7.80
C LEU A 229 15.59 -1.91 -8.32
N PRO A 230 15.80 -1.04 -9.33
CA PRO A 230 17.06 -0.94 -10.07
C PRO A 230 18.27 -0.53 -9.23
N LEU A 231 18.07 0.01 -8.02
CA LEU A 231 19.14 0.44 -7.12
C LEU A 231 19.33 -0.47 -5.90
N LEU A 232 18.45 -1.45 -5.68
CA LEU A 232 18.55 -2.38 -4.57
C LEU A 232 19.60 -3.45 -4.91
N SER A 233 20.51 -3.70 -3.98
CA SER A 233 21.74 -4.47 -4.19
C SER A 233 22.05 -5.40 -3.01
N GLY A 234 23.14 -6.15 -3.11
CA GLY A 234 23.58 -7.05 -2.04
C GLY A 234 22.91 -8.42 -2.10
N SER A 235 23.11 -9.21 -1.06
CA SER A 235 22.51 -10.55 -0.93
C SER A 235 21.23 -10.54 -0.11
N LEU A 236 20.38 -11.51 -0.40
CA LEU A 236 19.24 -11.82 0.47
C LEU A 236 19.75 -12.36 1.81
N PRO A 237 19.21 -11.90 2.95
CA PRO A 237 19.48 -12.51 4.24
C PRO A 237 19.10 -14.00 4.24
N VAL A 238 19.95 -14.86 4.82
CA VAL A 238 19.67 -16.31 4.91
C VAL A 238 18.40 -16.59 5.71
N GLU A 239 18.06 -15.68 6.62
CA GLU A 239 16.87 -15.69 7.44
C GLU A 239 15.58 -15.55 6.62
N LEU A 240 15.63 -14.90 5.44
CA LEU A 240 14.48 -14.93 4.51
C LEU A 240 14.20 -16.36 4.03
N GLY A 241 15.24 -17.17 3.88
CA GLY A 241 15.10 -18.61 3.65
C GLY A 241 14.33 -19.28 4.76
N TRP A 242 14.70 -19.02 6.02
CA TRP A 242 13.94 -19.55 7.16
C TRP A 242 12.49 -19.09 7.15
N MET A 243 12.20 -17.89 6.64
CA MET A 243 10.81 -17.44 6.50
C MET A 243 9.99 -18.33 5.57
N ALA A 244 10.57 -18.86 4.50
CA ALA A 244 9.90 -19.80 3.61
C ALA A 244 9.67 -21.17 4.25
N SER A 245 10.67 -21.70 4.95
CA SER A 245 10.57 -23.04 5.55
C SER A 245 9.82 -23.09 6.88
N MET A 246 9.87 -22.02 7.68
CA MET A 246 9.39 -22.00 9.06
C MET A 246 8.30 -20.96 9.35
N TYR A 247 8.25 -19.85 8.60
CA TYR A 247 7.41 -18.68 8.93
C TYR A 247 6.38 -18.28 7.86
N ASN A 248 6.00 -19.23 7.00
CA ASN A 248 4.92 -19.12 5.98
C ASN A 248 5.19 -18.19 4.78
N LEU A 249 6.42 -17.76 4.50
CA LEU A 249 6.70 -17.06 3.24
C LEU A 249 6.36 -18.01 2.09
N SER A 250 5.48 -17.57 1.20
CA SER A 250 4.89 -18.39 0.14
C SER A 250 5.11 -17.79 -1.25
N TRP A 251 5.39 -16.49 -1.31
CA TRP A 251 5.62 -15.75 -2.54
C TRP A 251 6.71 -14.70 -2.33
N LEU A 252 7.68 -14.69 -3.24
CA LEU A 252 8.76 -13.72 -3.30
C LEU A 252 8.99 -13.35 -4.77
N ASN A 253 8.85 -12.08 -5.10
CA ASN A 253 9.16 -11.57 -6.45
C ASN A 253 10.30 -10.57 -6.38
N MET A 254 11.37 -10.85 -7.14
CA MET A 254 12.55 -9.99 -7.27
C MET A 254 12.90 -9.78 -8.75
N SER A 255 11.95 -10.04 -9.64
CA SER A 255 12.15 -9.86 -11.09
C SER A 255 12.55 -8.41 -11.39
N ALA A 256 13.34 -8.22 -12.44
CA ALA A 256 13.86 -6.90 -12.83
C ALA A 256 14.71 -6.14 -11.76
N THR A 257 15.08 -6.79 -10.65
CA THR A 257 15.98 -6.24 -9.62
C THR A 257 17.40 -6.79 -9.82
N SER A 258 18.11 -6.22 -10.80
CA SER A 258 19.34 -6.82 -11.36
C SER A 258 20.60 -6.73 -10.48
N ASN A 259 20.58 -5.93 -9.42
CA ASN A 259 21.76 -5.70 -8.58
C ASN A 259 21.83 -6.62 -7.33
N LEU A 260 20.81 -7.46 -7.12
CA LEU A 260 20.85 -8.51 -6.11
C LEU A 260 21.80 -9.64 -6.56
N HIS A 261 22.65 -10.10 -5.64
CA HIS A 261 23.68 -11.10 -5.91
C HIS A 261 23.93 -12.03 -4.71
N GLY A 262 24.63 -13.14 -4.91
CA GLY A 262 24.96 -14.10 -3.84
C GLY A 262 24.09 -15.36 -3.84
N VAL A 263 24.29 -16.19 -2.82
CA VAL A 263 23.65 -17.50 -2.72
C VAL A 263 22.20 -17.35 -2.32
N LEU A 264 21.29 -17.86 -3.16
CA LEU A 264 19.89 -18.00 -2.79
C LEU A 264 19.77 -19.02 -1.64
N PRO A 265 19.17 -18.68 -0.50
CA PRO A 265 18.93 -19.63 0.57
C PRO A 265 18.14 -20.85 0.05
N GLU A 266 18.61 -22.06 0.35
CA GLU A 266 18.03 -23.33 -0.15
C GLU A 266 16.52 -23.44 0.12
N ASP A 267 16.10 -22.91 1.26
CA ASP A 267 14.69 -22.85 1.69
C ASP A 267 13.79 -22.01 0.76
N LEU A 268 14.33 -21.04 0.00
CA LEU A 268 13.57 -20.22 -0.96
C LEU A 268 13.32 -20.93 -2.30
N CYS A 269 14.04 -22.02 -2.60
CA CYS A 269 13.96 -22.72 -3.89
C CYS A 269 12.60 -23.40 -4.14
N HIS A 270 11.81 -23.63 -3.08
CA HIS A 270 10.50 -24.29 -3.17
C HIS A 270 9.32 -23.32 -3.40
N LEU A 271 9.56 -22.01 -3.37
CA LEU A 271 8.49 -21.02 -3.52
C LEU A 271 7.93 -21.02 -4.95
N ALA A 272 6.61 -21.18 -5.08
CA ALA A 272 5.92 -21.49 -6.33
C ALA A 272 6.12 -20.45 -7.46
N ASN A 273 6.44 -19.20 -7.13
CA ASN A 273 6.65 -18.09 -8.06
C ASN A 273 7.95 -17.32 -7.79
N ASN A 274 8.98 -17.96 -7.24
CA ASN A 274 10.30 -17.34 -7.18
C ASN A 274 10.85 -17.23 -8.62
N GLU A 275 10.42 -16.21 -9.36
CA GLU A 275 10.85 -15.99 -10.75
C GLU A 275 12.35 -15.65 -10.84
N ALA A 276 13.05 -15.48 -9.71
CA ALA A 276 14.51 -15.48 -9.70
C ALA A 276 15.09 -16.83 -10.21
N CYS A 277 14.32 -17.93 -10.11
CA CYS A 277 14.63 -19.20 -10.76
C CYS A 277 14.12 -19.30 -12.21
N ASN A 278 13.45 -18.27 -12.74
CA ASN A 278 12.67 -18.33 -13.98
C ASN A 278 13.01 -17.24 -15.02
N TYR A 279 14.06 -16.43 -14.85
CA TYR A 279 14.51 -15.47 -15.87
C TYR A 279 15.89 -15.78 -16.44
N THR A 280 15.87 -16.14 -17.73
CA THR A 280 16.99 -16.18 -18.69
C THR A 280 17.54 -14.78 -18.98
N LEU A 281 18.87 -14.62 -18.97
CA LEU A 281 19.54 -13.36 -19.31
C LEU A 281 20.05 -13.33 -20.76
N SER A 282 19.70 -12.25 -21.46
CA SER A 282 20.43 -11.77 -22.62
C SER A 282 21.63 -10.92 -22.18
N GLY A 283 22.82 -11.51 -22.24
CA GLY A 283 24.08 -10.79 -22.51
C GLY A 283 24.91 -10.35 -21.30
N SER A 284 26.00 -11.09 -21.02
CA SER A 284 27.40 -10.62 -21.09
C SER A 284 28.35 -11.73 -20.61
N PRO A 285 29.68 -11.66 -20.88
CA PRO A 285 30.50 -12.85 -21.10
C PRO A 285 31.60 -13.05 -20.05
N PHE A 286 31.59 -14.11 -19.23
CA PHE A 286 32.81 -14.62 -18.60
C PHE A 286 32.78 -16.15 -18.39
N GLU A 287 33.91 -16.79 -18.71
CA GLU A 287 34.14 -18.23 -18.69
C GLU A 287 34.74 -18.71 -17.36
N ASN A 288 34.25 -19.88 -16.90
CA ASN A 288 34.98 -21.05 -16.37
C ASN A 288 34.80 -21.41 -14.86
N PRO A 289 34.64 -22.72 -14.52
CA PRO A 289 33.99 -23.19 -13.30
C PRO A 289 34.97 -23.79 -12.28
N LYS A 290 34.67 -23.59 -10.98
CA LYS A 290 34.88 -24.51 -9.85
C LYS A 290 34.74 -23.72 -8.57
N ASP A 291 33.51 -23.62 -8.11
CA ASP A 291 33.00 -23.40 -6.76
C ASP A 291 31.55 -22.97 -7.01
N CYS A 292 30.58 -23.67 -6.43
CA CYS A 292 29.16 -23.32 -6.56
C CYS A 292 28.90 -22.03 -5.75
N VAL A 293 29.36 -20.92 -6.30
CA VAL A 293 28.89 -19.58 -5.99
C VAL A 293 27.77 -19.35 -7.00
N LEU A 294 26.55 -19.25 -6.51
CA LEU A 294 25.47 -18.64 -7.30
C LEU A 294 25.86 -17.16 -7.46
N GLU A 295 26.70 -16.85 -8.46
CA GLU A 295 26.39 -15.68 -9.28
C GLU A 295 25.02 -15.97 -9.89
N PHE A 296 24.15 -14.97 -10.02
CA PHE A 296 22.83 -15.13 -10.63
C PHE A 296 23.00 -15.39 -12.15
N ASP A 297 23.58 -16.53 -12.50
CA ASP A 297 23.76 -17.07 -13.84
C ASP A 297 23.12 -18.46 -13.89
N CYS A 298 21.81 -18.45 -14.16
CA CYS A 298 21.04 -19.65 -14.42
C CYS A 298 21.06 -19.94 -15.93
N THR A 299 22.05 -20.67 -16.43
CA THR A 299 21.91 -21.37 -17.71
C THR A 299 22.40 -22.83 -17.68
N GLU A 300 21.43 -23.69 -18.02
CA GLU A 300 21.46 -25.10 -18.45
C GLU A 300 21.68 -26.26 -17.43
N SER A 301 20.57 -26.97 -17.25
CA SER A 301 20.36 -28.27 -16.57
C SER A 301 20.39 -28.28 -15.05
N LEU A 302 19.23 -27.94 -14.45
CA LEU A 302 18.52 -28.68 -13.40
C LEU A 302 17.61 -27.70 -12.65
N CYS A 303 16.38 -27.50 -13.13
CA CYS A 303 15.28 -27.43 -12.18
C CYS A 303 15.17 -28.82 -11.56
N GLY A 304 15.89 -29.03 -10.47
CA GLY A 304 16.00 -30.31 -9.79
C GLY A 304 15.92 -30.10 -8.30
N CYS A 305 14.71 -30.15 -7.76
CA CYS A 305 14.53 -30.78 -6.45
C CYS A 305 14.97 -32.26 -6.63
N ASP A 306 16.27 -32.53 -6.55
CA ASP A 306 16.86 -33.84 -6.29
C ASP A 306 18.38 -33.66 -6.06
N CYS A 307 18.72 -33.40 -4.79
CA CYS A 307 20.08 -33.56 -4.31
C CYS A 307 20.43 -35.06 -4.27
N ASN A 308 21.26 -35.51 -5.21
CA ASN A 308 21.93 -36.81 -5.08
C ASN A 308 23.45 -36.63 -5.19
N CYS A 309 24.11 -36.56 -4.03
CA CYS A 309 25.56 -36.61 -3.95
C CYS A 309 26.03 -38.05 -4.18
N THR A 310 26.69 -38.31 -5.32
CA THR A 310 27.56 -39.48 -5.43
C THR A 310 29.01 -39.03 -5.50
N ALA A 311 29.75 -39.35 -4.44
CA ALA A 311 31.20 -39.30 -4.43
C ALA A 311 31.75 -40.19 -5.55
N VAL A 312 32.68 -39.66 -6.36
CA VAL A 312 33.54 -40.49 -7.20
C VAL A 312 34.99 -40.08 -6.94
N VAL A 313 35.61 -40.92 -6.11
CA VAL A 313 37.03 -41.32 -5.93
C VAL A 313 38.11 -40.29 -6.24
#